data_AF-A0A957VUN0-F1
#
_entry.id   AF-A0A957VUN0-F1
#
_cell.length_a   1.000
_cell.length_b   1.000
_cell.length_c   1.000
_cell.angle_alpha   90.00
_cell.angle_beta   90.00
_cell.angle_gamma   90.00
#
_symmetry.space_group_name_H-M   'P 1'
#
loop_
_entity.id
_entity.type
_entity.pdbx_description
1 polymer ?
#
loop_
_entity_poly.entity_id
_entity_poly.type
_entity_poly.pdbx_seq_one_letter_code
_entity_poly.pdbx_strand_id
1 'polypeptide(L)'
;MPTIQAWQHIYSNVEKEQSPQGRGGFQTLFYSQGLTEAEVEEMEGHLLYFTSAIEPVKRLFFTISTGKSAVAQIVPISATDKYGRGGRYLAHSLIFAPTDLTKFEADPFRVFRQCAFVTSIDEALTQGDFATGRMPPVALDLSRQLAKEVEAAKKWSATEHKNLALLALRANQQAAARNAITVVGQPGHIEDALEAAFLVVPLAWRTRCSFDTYFYRCNLVATYYWAIGLPEPPVSIKFAQVDAAARHIKGEMPGSPESAYERWVVHAIETRQLDDIAQQRDYALTVGEWLDGREYDLDLLGKASPDLITAVFKASPVSVEAALHRQVAQKIPPELARRAAERIFTANSGINLYRQLRQGFEIGELLDALYASYEANNFQSPPRSELKALAKTLETTDHKLLRLFLAYWDSPKKALPEALKWSDETDYRQFVETAGRLALVDPLRLIVAGKGSAFLDIYRPQSTDNLPGLSEALITAGETACLSHLNPLVFKQSRRNLNRLNKLVEEHPDTPADFQQAVIKAIESLPPEGGIKGLIKSVWKRLPGQGD
;
A
#
# COMPACT_ATOMS: atom_id res chain seq x y z
N MET A 1 -11.81 37.05 7.73
CA MET A 1 -12.15 35.62 7.76
C MET A 1 -13.31 35.40 6.81
N PRO A 2 -13.37 34.27 6.06
CA PRO A 2 -14.39 34.12 5.02
C PRO A 2 -15.74 33.83 5.67
N THR A 3 -16.61 34.83 5.69
CA THR A 3 -18.05 34.65 5.92
C THR A 3 -18.62 33.79 4.80
N ILE A 4 -19.40 32.77 5.15
CA ILE A 4 -20.07 31.89 4.20
C ILE A 4 -21.53 32.34 4.11
N GLN A 5 -22.06 32.47 2.89
CA GLN A 5 -23.49 32.70 2.72
C GLN A 5 -24.23 31.38 2.58
N ALA A 6 -25.33 31.24 3.33
CA ALA A 6 -26.28 30.17 3.16
C ALA A 6 -27.62 30.76 2.71
N TRP A 7 -28.18 30.21 1.64
CA TRP A 7 -29.58 30.47 1.31
C TRP A 7 -30.48 29.79 2.32
N GLN A 8 -31.63 30.38 2.55
CA GLN A 8 -32.58 29.89 3.55
C GLN A 8 -33.85 29.40 2.87
N HIS A 9 -34.48 28.39 3.47
CA HIS A 9 -35.78 27.85 3.08
C HIS A 9 -36.55 27.45 4.33
N ILE A 10 -37.81 27.89 4.42
CA ILE A 10 -38.72 27.57 5.52
C ILE A 10 -39.96 26.89 4.95
N TYR A 11 -40.25 25.68 5.42
CA TYR A 11 -41.41 24.88 5.03
C TYR A 11 -42.20 24.47 6.26
N SER A 12 -43.53 24.68 6.25
CA SER A 12 -44.36 24.36 7.41
C SER A 12 -45.84 24.20 7.05
N ASN A 13 -46.61 23.65 7.99
CA ASN A 13 -48.06 23.68 7.96
C ASN A 13 -48.59 24.95 8.63
N VAL A 14 -49.18 25.83 7.84
CA VAL A 14 -49.70 27.12 8.30
C VAL A 14 -51.17 27.31 7.99
N GLU A 15 -51.79 28.21 8.74
CA GLU A 15 -53.11 28.72 8.39
C GLU A 15 -53.02 29.73 7.24
N LYS A 16 -54.18 30.04 6.64
CA LYS A 16 -54.25 30.91 5.45
C LYS A 16 -53.63 32.28 5.68
N GLU A 17 -53.82 32.82 6.88
CA GLU A 17 -53.39 34.15 7.31
C GLU A 17 -51.88 34.21 7.60
N GLN A 18 -51.24 33.05 7.74
CA GLN A 18 -49.82 32.88 8.01
C GLN A 18 -49.02 32.56 6.74
N SER A 19 -49.68 32.45 5.58
CA SER A 19 -49.04 32.15 4.29
C SER A 19 -48.97 33.40 3.41
N PRO A 20 -47.80 33.75 2.86
CA PRO A 20 -47.65 34.75 1.80
C PRO A 20 -48.53 34.49 0.57
N GLN A 21 -48.87 33.23 0.32
CA GLN A 21 -49.72 32.81 -0.82
C GLN A 21 -51.22 32.84 -0.50
N GLY A 22 -51.60 33.17 0.75
CA GLY A 22 -52.99 33.17 1.19
C GLY A 22 -53.63 31.77 1.09
N ARG A 23 -52.86 30.71 1.33
CA ARG A 23 -53.29 29.30 1.33
C ARG A 23 -52.92 28.63 2.64
N GLY A 24 -53.75 27.73 3.14
CA GLY A 24 -53.43 26.92 4.32
C GLY A 24 -52.82 25.57 3.93
N GLY A 25 -52.22 24.89 4.91
CA GLY A 25 -51.59 23.58 4.74
C GLY A 25 -50.07 23.64 4.65
N PHE A 26 -49.47 22.49 4.33
CA PHE A 26 -48.03 22.34 4.16
C PHE A 26 -47.56 23.04 2.88
N GLN A 27 -46.65 24.00 3.01
CA GLN A 27 -46.08 24.75 1.91
C GLN A 27 -44.77 25.43 2.32
N THR A 28 -43.96 25.83 1.34
CA THR A 28 -42.88 26.80 1.55
C THR A 28 -43.45 28.16 1.94
N LEU A 29 -43.03 28.68 3.08
CA LEU A 29 -43.35 30.03 3.54
C LEU A 29 -42.41 31.05 2.93
N PHE A 30 -41.10 30.82 3.08
CA PHE A 30 -40.07 31.75 2.67
C PHE A 30 -38.87 31.02 2.09
N TYR A 31 -38.25 31.61 1.08
CA TYR A 31 -36.97 31.13 0.56
C TYR A 31 -36.13 32.26 -0.07
N SER A 32 -34.80 32.10 -0.07
CA SER A 32 -33.90 33.10 -0.64
C SER A 32 -33.89 33.10 -2.17
N GLN A 33 -33.62 34.26 -2.77
CA GLN A 33 -33.65 34.46 -4.23
C GLN A 33 -32.61 33.63 -5.02
N GLY A 34 -31.60 33.06 -4.36
CA GLY A 34 -30.62 32.17 -4.99
C GLY A 34 -31.09 30.71 -5.18
N LEU A 35 -32.34 30.41 -4.82
CA LEU A 35 -32.96 29.10 -5.01
C LEU A 35 -34.06 29.21 -6.08
N THR A 36 -34.08 28.23 -6.98
CA THR A 36 -35.12 28.08 -8.00
C THR A 36 -36.33 27.33 -7.44
N GLU A 37 -37.49 27.46 -8.09
CA GLU A 37 -38.70 26.75 -7.67
C GLU A 37 -38.53 25.22 -7.72
N ALA A 38 -37.82 24.70 -8.72
CA ALA A 38 -37.52 23.26 -8.83
C ALA A 38 -36.63 22.76 -7.68
N GLU A 39 -35.64 23.56 -7.26
CA GLU A 39 -34.83 23.23 -6.08
C GLU A 39 -35.66 23.26 -4.79
N VAL A 40 -36.59 24.20 -4.68
CA VAL A 40 -37.53 24.28 -3.55
C VAL A 40 -38.42 23.04 -3.51
N GLU A 41 -39.02 22.65 -4.63
CA GLU A 41 -39.84 21.44 -4.74
C GLU A 41 -39.06 20.16 -4.41
N GLU A 42 -37.82 20.05 -4.91
CA GLU A 42 -36.93 18.93 -4.56
C GLU A 42 -36.68 18.87 -3.05
N MET A 43 -36.35 20.00 -2.42
CA MET A 43 -36.15 20.08 -0.97
C MET A 43 -37.40 19.70 -0.18
N GLU A 44 -38.60 20.15 -0.59
CA GLU A 44 -39.85 19.78 0.08
C GLU A 44 -40.03 18.25 0.15
N GLY A 45 -39.61 17.52 -0.89
CA GLY A 45 -39.60 16.05 -0.92
C GLY A 45 -38.68 15.39 0.13
N HIS A 46 -37.68 16.12 0.63
CA HIS A 46 -36.79 15.67 1.71
C HIS A 46 -37.31 16.02 3.12
N LEU A 47 -38.17 17.04 3.25
CA LEU A 47 -38.61 17.61 4.53
C LEU A 47 -39.85 16.92 5.12
N LEU A 48 -40.02 15.62 4.84
CA LEU A 48 -41.13 14.83 5.36
C LEU A 48 -40.92 14.50 6.85
N TYR A 49 -41.95 14.73 7.65
CA TYR A 49 -41.96 14.43 9.08
C TYR A 49 -43.29 13.81 9.50
N PHE A 50 -43.25 12.58 9.99
CA PHE A 50 -44.39 11.92 10.60
C PHE A 50 -44.26 11.96 12.12
N THR A 51 -45.30 12.40 12.81
CA THR A 51 -45.30 12.43 14.27
C THR A 51 -45.31 11.03 14.87
N SER A 52 -44.71 10.92 16.05
CA SER A 52 -44.77 9.76 16.94
C SER A 52 -44.98 10.24 18.37
N ALA A 53 -45.00 9.32 19.34
CA ALA A 53 -45.16 9.69 20.75
C ALA A 53 -44.02 10.59 21.31
N ILE A 54 -42.83 10.55 20.71
CA ILE A 54 -41.65 11.27 21.23
C ILE A 54 -41.36 12.60 20.53
N GLU A 55 -42.02 12.87 19.38
CA GLU A 55 -41.88 14.09 18.56
C GLU A 55 -40.49 14.77 18.67
N PRO A 56 -39.42 14.14 18.16
CA PRO A 56 -38.08 14.68 18.33
C PRO A 56 -37.77 15.82 17.34
N VAL A 57 -36.78 16.64 17.68
CA VAL A 57 -36.09 17.47 16.68
C VAL A 57 -35.35 16.55 15.70
N LYS A 58 -35.67 16.68 14.42
CA LYS A 58 -35.06 15.94 13.32
C LYS A 58 -34.02 16.81 12.61
N ARG A 59 -32.90 16.21 12.24
CA ARG A 59 -31.79 16.86 11.54
C ARG A 59 -31.48 16.10 10.26
N LEU A 60 -31.29 16.83 9.17
CA LEU A 60 -31.02 16.26 7.86
C LEU A 60 -29.80 16.90 7.20
N PHE A 61 -29.07 16.09 6.45
CA PHE A 61 -28.04 16.55 5.54
C PHE A 61 -28.18 15.82 4.21
N PHE A 62 -28.27 16.56 3.11
CA PHE A 62 -28.41 16.00 1.77
C PHE A 62 -27.88 16.96 0.70
N THR A 63 -27.76 16.45 -0.52
CA THR A 63 -27.38 17.22 -1.70
C THR A 63 -28.53 17.13 -2.71
N ILE A 64 -28.89 18.26 -3.32
CA ILE A 64 -29.93 18.33 -4.36
C ILE A 64 -29.33 18.21 -5.76
N SER A 65 -30.17 18.07 -6.78
CA SER A 65 -29.79 17.85 -8.19
C SER A 65 -28.82 18.88 -8.76
N THR A 66 -28.81 20.11 -8.24
CA THR A 66 -27.87 21.18 -8.64
C THR A 66 -26.50 21.08 -7.95
N GLY A 67 -26.29 20.08 -7.09
CA GLY A 67 -25.07 19.89 -6.32
C GLY A 67 -24.97 20.74 -5.06
N LYS A 68 -25.93 21.64 -4.80
CA LYS A 68 -26.02 22.38 -3.52
C LYS A 68 -26.28 21.40 -2.38
N SER A 69 -25.67 21.64 -1.23
CA SER A 69 -25.96 20.83 -0.02
C SER A 69 -26.88 21.58 0.92
N ALA A 70 -27.85 20.86 1.48
CA ALA A 70 -28.82 21.36 2.45
C ALA A 70 -28.55 20.75 3.82
N VAL A 71 -28.51 21.60 4.83
CA VAL A 71 -28.52 21.24 6.26
C VAL A 71 -29.84 21.72 6.84
N ALA A 72 -30.68 20.81 7.31
CA ALA A 72 -32.03 21.15 7.73
C ALA A 72 -32.34 20.69 9.16
N GLN A 73 -33.12 21.49 9.87
CA GLN A 73 -33.71 21.14 11.16
C GLN A 73 -35.23 21.15 11.03
N ILE A 74 -35.88 20.08 11.48
CA ILE A 74 -37.33 19.99 11.55
C ILE A 74 -37.75 19.87 13.02
N VAL A 75 -38.62 20.77 13.45
CA VAL A 75 -39.18 20.81 14.80
C VAL A 75 -40.68 20.55 14.75
N PRO A 76 -41.22 19.68 15.62
CA PRO A 76 -42.66 19.52 15.75
C PRO A 76 -43.27 20.77 16.40
N ILE A 77 -44.48 21.11 15.96
CA ILE A 77 -45.27 22.19 16.52
C ILE A 77 -46.39 21.54 17.33
N SER A 78 -46.35 21.71 18.64
CA SER A 78 -47.33 21.15 19.58
C SER A 78 -48.74 21.74 19.43
N ALA A 79 -48.86 22.91 18.79
CA ALA A 79 -50.14 23.51 18.49
C ALA A 79 -50.93 22.67 17.47
N THR A 80 -52.22 22.46 17.72
CA THR A 80 -53.13 21.92 16.72
C THR A 80 -53.49 22.98 15.69
N ASP A 81 -53.95 22.57 14.52
CA ASP A 81 -54.58 23.49 13.57
C ASP A 81 -55.97 23.93 14.08
N LYS A 82 -56.63 24.85 13.36
CA LYS A 82 -57.96 25.34 13.75
C LYS A 82 -59.06 24.25 13.78
N TYR A 83 -58.78 23.06 13.24
CA TYR A 83 -59.67 21.91 13.23
C TYR A 83 -59.29 20.86 14.28
N GLY A 84 -58.33 21.17 15.16
CA GLY A 84 -57.86 20.27 16.21
C GLY A 84 -56.93 19.15 15.71
N ARG A 85 -56.47 19.21 14.46
CA ARG A 85 -55.53 18.22 13.91
C ARG A 85 -54.12 18.54 14.38
N GLY A 86 -53.45 17.56 14.99
CA GLY A 86 -52.03 17.63 15.33
C GLY A 86 -51.14 17.33 14.12
N GLY A 87 -49.85 17.09 14.37
CA GLY A 87 -48.91 16.69 13.32
C GLY A 87 -48.29 17.85 12.54
N ARG A 88 -48.39 19.07 13.05
CA ARG A 88 -47.73 20.24 12.45
C ARG A 88 -46.24 20.20 12.77
N TYR A 89 -45.43 20.68 11.83
CA TYR A 89 -43.99 20.83 12.02
C TYR A 89 -43.48 22.01 11.20
N LEU A 90 -42.32 22.53 11.58
CA LEU A 90 -41.58 23.53 10.81
C LEU A 90 -40.21 22.98 10.48
N ALA A 91 -39.85 23.10 9.20
CA ALA A 91 -38.53 22.81 8.69
C ALA A 91 -37.83 24.10 8.31
N HIS A 92 -36.60 24.28 8.78
CA HIS A 92 -35.69 25.35 8.35
C HIS A 92 -34.43 24.72 7.76
N SER A 93 -34.15 25.08 6.51
CA SER A 93 -33.02 24.56 5.74
C SER A 93 -32.04 25.68 5.43
N LEU A 94 -30.75 25.38 5.58
CA LEU A 94 -29.63 26.21 5.17
C LEU A 94 -28.95 25.52 3.97
N ILE A 95 -28.87 26.23 2.85
CA ILE A 95 -28.42 25.69 1.56
C ILE A 95 -27.12 26.37 1.16
N PHE A 96 -26.12 25.58 0.82
CA PHE A 96 -24.77 26.02 0.51
C PHE A 96 -24.42 25.75 -0.95
N ALA A 97 -23.74 26.70 -1.58
CA ALA A 97 -23.16 26.49 -2.90
C ALA A 97 -22.05 25.42 -2.83
N PRO A 98 -21.83 24.63 -3.90
CA PRO A 98 -20.75 23.65 -3.94
C PRO A 98 -19.37 24.26 -3.62
N THR A 99 -19.11 25.48 -4.08
CA THR A 99 -17.86 26.21 -3.86
C THR A 99 -17.65 26.67 -2.41
N ASP A 100 -18.70 26.70 -1.60
CA ASP A 100 -18.63 27.11 -0.20
C ASP A 100 -18.40 25.94 0.76
N LEU A 101 -18.68 24.71 0.33
CA LEU A 101 -18.55 23.51 1.17
C LEU A 101 -17.12 23.31 1.69
N THR A 102 -16.12 23.58 0.85
CA THR A 102 -14.71 23.44 1.25
C THR A 102 -14.31 24.41 2.36
N LYS A 103 -14.99 25.56 2.50
CA LYS A 103 -14.68 26.59 3.50
C LYS A 103 -15.00 26.16 4.93
N PHE A 104 -15.88 25.16 5.10
CA PHE A 104 -16.22 24.59 6.40
C PHE A 104 -16.05 23.07 6.46
N GLU A 105 -15.29 22.51 5.51
CA GLU A 105 -15.02 21.09 5.36
C GLU A 105 -16.29 20.23 5.14
N ALA A 106 -17.34 20.80 4.55
CA ALA A 106 -18.62 20.11 4.32
C ALA A 106 -19.17 19.38 5.57
N ASP A 107 -18.91 19.94 6.76
CA ASP A 107 -19.34 19.38 8.05
C ASP A 107 -20.73 19.92 8.43
N PRO A 108 -21.81 19.12 8.31
CA PRO A 108 -23.15 19.57 8.69
C PRO A 108 -23.30 19.77 10.21
N PHE A 109 -22.50 19.09 11.03
CA PHE A 109 -22.59 19.18 12.50
C PHE A 109 -22.08 20.52 13.01
N ARG A 110 -21.13 21.16 12.31
CA ARG A 110 -20.75 22.56 12.60
C ARG A 110 -21.90 23.52 12.41
N VAL A 111 -22.68 23.35 11.34
CA VAL A 111 -23.86 24.16 11.06
C VAL A 111 -24.91 23.96 12.18
N PHE A 112 -25.21 22.71 12.56
CA PHE A 112 -26.15 22.42 13.65
C PHE A 112 -25.77 23.00 15.02
N ARG A 113 -24.47 23.24 15.26
CA ARG A 113 -23.97 23.77 16.52
C ARG A 113 -23.86 25.29 16.57
N GLN A 114 -23.57 25.90 15.43
CA GLN A 114 -23.19 27.32 15.36
C GLN A 114 -24.32 28.19 14.82
N CYS A 115 -25.30 27.60 14.14
CA CYS A 115 -26.42 28.33 13.56
C CYS A 115 -27.67 28.21 14.44
N ALA A 116 -28.36 29.34 14.64
CA ALA A 116 -29.70 29.35 15.17
C ALA A 116 -30.68 29.00 14.05
N PHE A 117 -31.33 27.85 14.17
CA PHE A 117 -32.41 27.46 13.27
C PHE A 117 -33.72 28.06 13.75
N VAL A 118 -34.59 28.43 12.81
CA VAL A 118 -35.96 28.86 13.12
C VAL A 118 -36.72 27.69 13.73
N THR A 119 -37.38 27.91 14.86
CA THR A 119 -38.08 26.85 15.60
C THR A 119 -39.57 27.09 15.80
N SER A 120 -40.10 28.22 15.33
CA SER A 120 -41.53 28.55 15.45
C SER A 120 -42.06 29.31 14.24
N ILE A 121 -43.37 29.27 14.03
CA ILE A 121 -44.03 30.03 12.96
C ILE A 121 -43.83 31.53 13.16
N ASP A 122 -43.98 32.02 14.39
CA ASP A 122 -43.84 33.45 14.70
C ASP A 122 -42.42 33.95 14.39
N GLU A 123 -41.40 33.15 14.74
CA GLU A 123 -40.03 33.44 14.37
C GLU A 123 -39.84 33.45 12.84
N ALA A 124 -40.41 32.49 12.11
CA ALA A 124 -40.36 32.49 10.65
C ALA A 124 -40.98 33.76 10.04
N LEU A 125 -42.16 34.15 10.53
CA LEU A 125 -42.91 35.32 10.05
C LEU A 125 -42.19 36.65 10.32
N THR A 126 -41.36 36.71 11.37
CA THR A 126 -40.55 37.92 11.66
C THR A 126 -39.30 38.04 10.79
N GLN A 127 -38.83 36.94 10.19
CA GLN A 127 -37.62 36.91 9.35
C GLN A 127 -37.91 37.01 7.85
N GLY A 128 -39.09 36.57 7.41
CA GLY A 128 -39.50 36.57 6.01
C GLY A 128 -40.24 37.85 5.58
N ASP A 129 -40.14 38.19 4.30
CA ASP A 129 -40.97 39.21 3.67
C ASP A 129 -42.30 38.58 3.21
N PHE A 130 -43.37 38.90 3.94
CA PHE A 130 -44.70 38.37 3.68
C PHE A 130 -45.27 38.77 2.31
N ALA A 131 -44.86 39.92 1.75
CA ALA A 131 -45.39 40.38 0.47
C ALA A 131 -44.79 39.59 -0.72
N THR A 132 -43.55 39.13 -0.57
CA THR A 132 -42.80 38.48 -1.66
C THR A 132 -42.59 36.99 -1.45
N GLY A 133 -42.81 36.47 -0.24
CA GLY A 133 -42.43 35.10 0.14
C GLY A 133 -40.92 34.89 0.13
N ARG A 134 -40.13 35.96 0.21
CA ARG A 134 -38.66 35.90 0.17
C ARG A 134 -38.06 36.07 1.55
N MET A 135 -36.87 35.53 1.75
CA MET A 135 -36.05 35.81 2.93
C MET A 135 -34.59 36.01 2.53
N PRO A 136 -33.85 36.93 3.17
CA PRO A 136 -32.45 37.16 2.85
C PRO A 136 -31.60 35.91 3.13
N PRO A 137 -30.50 35.68 2.38
CA PRO A 137 -29.52 34.68 2.78
C PRO A 137 -28.90 35.07 4.13
N VAL A 138 -28.42 34.08 4.88
CA VAL A 138 -27.74 34.29 6.16
C VAL A 138 -26.22 34.20 5.98
N ALA A 139 -25.51 35.11 6.64
CA ALA A 139 -24.07 35.11 6.73
C ALA A 139 -23.63 34.31 7.96
N LEU A 140 -22.81 33.28 7.76
CA LEU A 140 -22.35 32.37 8.79
C LEU A 140 -20.83 32.46 8.98
N ASP A 141 -20.40 32.50 10.24
CA ASP A 141 -19.01 32.32 10.63
C ASP A 141 -18.78 30.87 11.07
N LEU A 142 -18.44 30.02 10.11
CA LEU A 142 -18.09 28.62 10.34
C LEU A 142 -16.57 28.43 10.36
N SER A 143 -15.79 29.42 10.82
CA SER A 143 -14.33 29.32 10.85
C SER A 143 -13.78 28.49 12.02
N ARG A 144 -14.52 28.38 13.13
CA ARG A 144 -14.08 27.63 14.32
C ARG A 144 -14.24 26.13 14.13
N GLN A 145 -13.13 25.40 14.12
CA GLN A 145 -13.13 23.95 14.16
C GLN A 145 -13.30 23.51 15.61
N LEU A 146 -14.36 22.75 15.89
CA LEU A 146 -14.53 22.11 17.19
C LEU A 146 -14.03 20.67 17.04
N ALA A 147 -13.12 20.22 17.91
CA ALA A 147 -12.59 18.85 17.94
C ALA A 147 -13.66 17.78 18.34
N LYS A 148 -14.93 18.04 18.05
CA LYS A 148 -16.07 17.22 18.49
C LYS A 148 -16.16 15.89 17.76
N GLU A 149 -15.74 15.81 16.50
CA GLU A 149 -15.65 14.52 15.76
C GLU A 149 -14.71 13.53 16.47
N VAL A 150 -13.55 14.01 16.92
CA VAL A 150 -12.58 13.20 17.67
C VAL A 150 -13.15 12.77 19.02
N GLU A 151 -13.80 13.69 19.76
CA GLU A 151 -14.42 13.35 21.03
C GLU A 151 -15.60 12.37 20.87
N ALA A 152 -16.40 12.51 19.81
CA ALA A 152 -17.44 11.56 19.46
C ALA A 152 -16.85 10.19 19.12
N ALA A 153 -15.76 10.13 18.37
CA ALA A 153 -15.07 8.89 18.03
C ALA A 153 -14.40 8.19 19.23
N LYS A 154 -13.79 8.94 20.16
CA LYS A 154 -13.15 8.38 21.38
C LYS A 154 -14.11 7.55 22.24
N LYS A 155 -15.40 7.84 22.15
CA LYS A 155 -16.47 7.12 22.86
C LYS A 155 -16.71 5.70 22.33
N TRP A 156 -16.19 5.35 21.16
CA TRP A 156 -16.36 4.05 20.52
C TRP A 156 -15.17 3.10 20.83
N SER A 157 -15.46 1.79 20.87
CA SER A 157 -14.38 0.80 20.84
C SER A 157 -13.70 0.81 19.47
N ALA A 158 -12.43 0.43 19.40
CA ALA A 158 -11.70 0.41 18.13
C ALA A 158 -12.40 -0.50 17.09
N THR A 159 -12.88 -1.67 17.51
CA THR A 159 -13.61 -2.61 16.65
C THR A 159 -14.88 -1.99 16.07
N GLU A 160 -15.71 -1.38 16.91
CA GLU A 160 -16.99 -0.80 16.45
C GLU A 160 -16.77 0.46 15.62
N HIS A 161 -15.80 1.30 15.98
CA HIS A 161 -15.45 2.48 15.20
C HIS A 161 -14.87 2.12 13.83
N LYS A 162 -14.06 1.05 13.74
CA LYS A 162 -13.57 0.51 12.47
C LYS A 162 -14.72 0.18 11.52
N ASN A 163 -15.72 -0.53 12.03
CA ASN A 163 -16.87 -0.94 11.24
C ASN A 163 -17.72 0.27 10.84
N LEU A 164 -17.96 1.20 11.76
CA LEU A 164 -18.64 2.46 11.46
C LEU A 164 -17.92 3.28 10.37
N ALA A 165 -16.59 3.37 10.47
CA ALA A 165 -15.74 4.05 9.52
C ALA A 165 -15.86 3.44 8.12
N LEU A 166 -15.76 2.11 7.99
CA LEU A 166 -15.89 1.45 6.70
C LEU A 166 -17.29 1.63 6.07
N LEU A 167 -18.35 1.65 6.88
CA LEU A 167 -19.70 1.97 6.39
C LEU A 167 -19.78 3.39 5.81
N ALA A 168 -19.13 4.37 6.45
CA ALA A 168 -19.08 5.74 5.97
C ALA A 168 -18.22 5.92 4.71
N LEU A 169 -17.04 5.31 4.68
CA LEU A 169 -16.14 5.36 3.52
C LEU A 169 -16.75 4.73 2.27
N ARG A 170 -17.72 3.82 2.43
CA ARG A 170 -18.42 3.12 1.35
C ARG A 170 -19.80 3.69 1.04
N ALA A 171 -20.10 4.91 1.48
CA ALA A 171 -21.39 5.57 1.24
C ALA A 171 -21.83 5.53 -0.24
N ASN A 172 -20.91 5.69 -1.20
CA ASN A 172 -21.23 5.57 -2.62
C ASN A 172 -21.60 4.16 -3.08
N GLN A 173 -20.88 3.14 -2.60
CA GLN A 173 -21.19 1.74 -2.92
C GLN A 173 -22.58 1.38 -2.34
N GLN A 174 -22.84 1.84 -1.13
CA GLN A 174 -24.13 1.71 -0.45
C GLN A 174 -25.25 2.42 -1.22
N ALA A 175 -25.02 3.65 -1.71
CA ALA A 175 -25.97 4.39 -2.52
C ALA A 175 -26.29 3.68 -3.84
N ALA A 176 -25.28 3.16 -4.54
CA ALA A 176 -25.45 2.39 -5.77
C ALA A 176 -26.29 1.12 -5.55
N ALA A 177 -26.15 0.47 -4.40
CA ALA A 177 -26.94 -0.70 -4.01
C ALA A 177 -28.30 -0.35 -3.37
N ARG A 178 -28.57 0.94 -3.12
CA ARG A 178 -29.71 1.42 -2.30
C ARG A 178 -29.77 0.80 -0.90
N ASN A 179 -28.60 0.54 -0.31
CA ASN A 179 -28.45 0.02 1.04
C ASN A 179 -28.19 1.20 1.98
N ALA A 180 -29.18 1.63 2.75
CA ALA A 180 -28.96 2.62 3.80
C ALA A 180 -28.49 1.93 5.08
N ILE A 181 -27.62 2.60 5.85
CA ILE A 181 -27.35 2.17 7.23
C ILE A 181 -28.49 2.63 8.12
N THR A 182 -28.92 1.75 9.03
CA THR A 182 -29.94 2.09 10.01
C THR A 182 -29.27 2.45 11.32
N VAL A 183 -29.51 3.65 11.85
CA VAL A 183 -28.98 4.11 13.13
C VAL A 183 -30.12 4.20 14.13
N VAL A 184 -30.13 3.32 15.12
CA VAL A 184 -31.23 3.19 16.08
C VAL A 184 -30.91 3.92 17.37
N GLY A 185 -31.84 4.74 17.84
CA GLY A 185 -31.73 5.41 19.13
C GLY A 185 -32.46 6.74 19.18
N GLN A 186 -32.14 7.52 20.22
CA GLN A 186 -32.59 8.90 20.32
C GLN A 186 -31.80 9.78 19.34
N PRO A 187 -32.39 10.85 18.75
CA PRO A 187 -31.74 11.68 17.74
C PRO A 187 -30.34 12.19 18.15
N GLY A 188 -30.16 12.57 19.42
CA GLY A 188 -28.85 13.02 19.91
C GLY A 188 -27.78 11.92 19.90
N HIS A 189 -28.14 10.67 20.21
CA HIS A 189 -27.21 9.54 20.09
C HIS A 189 -26.92 9.22 18.63
N ILE A 190 -27.94 9.29 17.77
CA ILE A 190 -27.80 9.10 16.32
C ILE A 190 -26.82 10.13 15.75
N GLU A 191 -26.96 11.41 16.12
CA GLU A 191 -26.04 12.46 15.72
C GLU A 191 -24.61 12.20 16.19
N ASP A 192 -24.41 11.84 17.47
CA ASP A 192 -23.09 11.47 18.02
C ASP A 192 -22.45 10.32 17.22
N ALA A 193 -23.23 9.33 16.79
CA ALA A 193 -22.75 8.22 15.98
C ALA A 193 -22.35 8.67 14.56
N LEU A 194 -23.18 9.49 13.92
CA LEU A 194 -22.88 10.03 12.59
C LEU A 194 -21.66 10.95 12.62
N GLU A 195 -21.50 11.77 13.66
CA GLU A 195 -20.33 12.63 13.83
C GLU A 195 -19.04 11.81 14.02
N ALA A 196 -19.09 10.71 14.78
CA ALA A 196 -17.96 9.77 14.88
C ALA A 196 -17.61 9.10 13.54
N ALA A 197 -18.61 8.84 12.69
CA ALA A 197 -18.42 8.30 11.35
C ALA A 197 -17.78 9.34 10.40
N PHE A 198 -18.19 10.60 10.48
CA PHE A 198 -17.68 11.70 9.63
C PHE A 198 -16.20 12.04 9.87
N LEU A 199 -15.65 11.69 11.03
CA LEU A 199 -14.22 11.87 11.34
C LEU A 199 -13.32 11.32 10.22
N VAL A 200 -13.65 10.14 9.70
CA VAL A 200 -12.82 9.42 8.73
C VAL A 200 -13.11 9.78 7.28
N VAL A 201 -14.18 10.54 7.01
CA VAL A 201 -14.63 10.79 5.63
C VAL A 201 -13.85 11.98 5.05
N PRO A 202 -13.06 11.78 3.97
CA PRO A 202 -12.37 12.86 3.27
C PRO A 202 -13.35 13.92 2.78
N LEU A 203 -12.88 15.17 2.67
CA LEU A 203 -13.71 16.32 2.31
C LEU A 203 -14.49 16.09 1.01
N ALA A 204 -13.82 15.56 -0.01
CA ALA A 204 -14.42 15.28 -1.31
C ALA A 204 -15.59 14.27 -1.26
N TRP A 205 -15.72 13.51 -0.18
CA TRP A 205 -16.71 12.44 -0.05
C TRP A 205 -17.83 12.75 0.96
N ARG A 206 -17.67 13.78 1.81
CA ARG A 206 -18.64 14.10 2.87
C ARG A 206 -20.07 14.33 2.37
N THR A 207 -20.23 14.97 1.22
CA THR A 207 -21.55 15.21 0.62
C THR A 207 -22.30 13.94 0.20
N ARG A 208 -21.60 12.79 0.12
CA ARG A 208 -22.17 11.47 -0.18
C ARG A 208 -22.75 10.80 1.06
N CYS A 209 -22.36 11.24 2.25
CA CYS A 209 -22.84 10.74 3.53
C CYS A 209 -24.12 11.48 3.97
N SER A 210 -25.15 11.46 3.12
CA SER A 210 -26.45 12.06 3.45
C SER A 210 -27.14 11.32 4.59
N PHE A 211 -27.87 12.05 5.43
CA PHE A 211 -28.57 11.42 6.54
C PHE A 211 -29.86 12.12 6.94
N ASP A 212 -30.69 11.36 7.64
CA ASP A 212 -31.91 11.80 8.30
C ASP A 212 -31.93 11.19 9.71
N THR A 213 -31.83 12.00 10.76
CA THR A 213 -31.78 11.48 12.15
C THR A 213 -33.11 10.94 12.66
N TYR A 214 -34.20 11.09 11.90
CA TYR A 214 -35.53 10.61 12.25
C TYR A 214 -36.37 10.27 11.00
N PHE A 215 -36.14 9.08 10.45
CA PHE A 215 -36.78 8.53 9.26
C PHE A 215 -38.00 7.65 9.62
N TYR A 216 -38.87 8.13 10.52
CA TYR A 216 -40.01 7.36 11.00
C TYR A 216 -41.16 7.34 9.97
N ARG A 217 -41.61 6.14 9.58
CA ARG A 217 -42.69 5.91 8.57
C ARG A 217 -42.46 6.56 7.20
N CYS A 218 -41.22 6.95 6.90
CA CYS A 218 -40.83 7.47 5.59
C CYS A 218 -40.57 6.34 4.58
N ASN A 219 -40.58 6.68 3.29
CA ASN A 219 -40.33 5.73 2.20
C ASN A 219 -38.90 5.89 1.66
N LEU A 220 -38.01 4.95 1.99
CA LEU A 220 -36.61 4.96 1.55
C LEU A 220 -36.46 4.84 0.02
N VAL A 221 -37.46 4.26 -0.68
CA VAL A 221 -37.44 4.14 -2.13
C VAL A 221 -37.65 5.49 -2.81
N ALA A 222 -38.46 6.36 -2.20
CA ALA A 222 -38.74 7.69 -2.71
C ALA A 222 -37.61 8.68 -2.38
N THR A 223 -37.04 8.59 -1.17
CA THR A 223 -36.01 9.51 -0.69
C THR A 223 -34.87 8.71 -0.07
N TYR A 224 -33.76 8.58 -0.81
CA TYR A 224 -32.59 7.84 -0.34
C TYR A 224 -31.69 8.72 0.54
N TYR A 225 -31.26 8.15 1.67
CA TYR A 225 -30.18 8.67 2.50
C TYR A 225 -29.16 7.57 2.73
N TRP A 226 -27.88 7.94 2.84
CA TRP A 226 -26.85 6.99 3.25
C TRP A 226 -27.14 6.42 4.65
N ALA A 227 -27.53 7.27 5.60
CA ALA A 227 -27.91 6.86 6.95
C ALA A 227 -29.32 7.33 7.33
N ILE A 228 -30.11 6.43 7.90
CA ILE A 228 -31.45 6.72 8.42
C ILE A 228 -31.56 6.42 9.91
N GLY A 229 -32.04 7.40 10.67
CA GLY A 229 -32.28 7.32 12.09
C GLY A 229 -33.66 6.73 12.39
N LEU A 230 -33.74 5.71 13.24
CA LEU A 230 -35.02 5.11 13.66
C LEU A 230 -35.14 5.10 15.20
N PRO A 231 -36.34 5.36 15.74
CA PRO A 231 -36.56 5.30 17.19
C PRO A 231 -36.49 3.86 17.71
N GLU A 232 -36.82 2.89 16.85
CA GLU A 232 -36.87 1.46 17.18
C GLU A 232 -36.17 0.65 16.08
N PRO A 233 -35.58 -0.51 16.40
CA PRO A 233 -35.03 -1.41 15.40
C PRO A 233 -36.08 -1.83 14.36
N PRO A 234 -35.72 -1.92 13.07
CA PRO A 234 -36.61 -2.47 12.06
C PRO A 234 -36.84 -3.96 12.34
N VAL A 235 -38.01 -4.48 11.94
CA VAL A 235 -38.41 -5.89 12.13
C VAL A 235 -37.44 -6.86 11.45
N SER A 236 -36.79 -6.44 10.36
CA SER A 236 -35.80 -7.24 9.64
C SER A 236 -34.50 -6.45 9.46
N ILE A 237 -33.41 -7.00 9.97
CA ILE A 237 -32.06 -6.46 9.81
C ILE A 237 -31.48 -7.03 8.51
N LYS A 238 -31.81 -6.40 7.38
CA LYS A 238 -31.20 -6.74 6.08
C LYS A 238 -29.86 -6.04 5.85
N PHE A 239 -29.60 -4.95 6.57
CA PHE A 239 -28.44 -4.09 6.40
C PHE A 239 -27.74 -3.86 7.74
N ALA A 240 -26.58 -3.20 7.71
CA ALA A 240 -25.91 -2.76 8.92
C ALA A 240 -26.83 -1.90 9.79
N GLN A 241 -26.99 -2.30 11.04
CA GLN A 241 -27.74 -1.58 12.06
C GLN A 241 -26.79 -1.11 13.15
N VAL A 242 -26.71 0.19 13.35
CA VAL A 242 -25.93 0.84 14.39
C VAL A 242 -26.84 1.13 15.58
N ASP A 243 -26.62 0.47 16.72
CA ASP A 243 -27.20 0.88 18.00
C ASP A 243 -26.40 2.07 18.51
N ALA A 244 -26.95 3.28 18.39
CA ALA A 244 -26.22 4.52 18.66
C ALA A 244 -25.93 4.73 20.14
N ALA A 245 -26.85 4.28 21.02
CA ALA A 245 -26.69 4.39 22.45
C ALA A 245 -25.66 3.38 22.98
N ALA A 246 -25.76 2.13 22.52
CA ALA A 246 -24.82 1.08 22.89
C ALA A 246 -23.48 1.18 22.16
N ARG A 247 -23.40 1.98 21.09
CA ARG A 247 -22.24 2.12 20.19
C ARG A 247 -21.78 0.78 19.64
N HIS A 248 -22.74 0.02 19.14
CA HIS A 248 -22.54 -1.35 18.69
C HIS A 248 -23.25 -1.60 17.37
N ILE A 249 -22.58 -2.29 16.45
CA ILE A 249 -23.08 -2.58 15.11
C ILE A 249 -23.55 -4.03 15.03
N LYS A 250 -24.75 -4.21 14.49
CA LYS A 250 -25.41 -5.50 14.24
C LYS A 250 -25.69 -5.66 12.74
N GLY A 251 -25.94 -6.89 12.31
CA GLY A 251 -26.29 -7.21 10.93
C GLY A 251 -25.07 -7.50 10.07
N GLU A 252 -25.15 -7.14 8.79
CA GLU A 252 -24.05 -7.33 7.84
C GLU A 252 -22.90 -6.38 8.16
N MET A 253 -21.77 -6.94 8.57
CA MET A 253 -20.57 -6.17 8.87
C MET A 253 -19.89 -5.75 7.57
N PRO A 254 -19.30 -4.56 7.50
CA PRO A 254 -18.43 -4.23 6.37
C PRO A 254 -17.29 -5.26 6.31
N GLY A 255 -16.95 -5.70 5.10
CA GLY A 255 -15.85 -6.62 4.87
C GLY A 255 -14.48 -6.04 5.24
N SER A 256 -13.41 -6.70 4.81
CA SER A 256 -12.04 -6.17 4.96
C SER A 256 -11.85 -4.84 4.20
N PRO A 257 -10.97 -3.94 4.67
CA PRO A 257 -10.63 -2.73 3.93
C PRO A 257 -10.07 -3.06 2.53
N GLU A 258 -10.59 -2.36 1.51
CA GLU A 258 -10.33 -2.63 0.09
C GLU A 258 -9.23 -1.73 -0.48
N SER A 259 -9.17 -0.47 -0.04
CA SER A 259 -8.21 0.53 -0.50
C SER A 259 -7.05 0.75 0.47
N ALA A 260 -5.97 1.34 0.00
CA ALA A 260 -4.87 1.80 0.84
C ALA A 260 -5.33 2.83 1.89
N TYR A 261 -6.27 3.71 1.51
CA TYR A 261 -6.85 4.68 2.42
C TYR A 261 -7.68 4.02 3.53
N GLU A 262 -8.57 3.08 3.18
CA GLU A 262 -9.34 2.32 4.17
C GLU A 262 -8.41 1.57 5.14
N ARG A 263 -7.36 0.93 4.63
CA ARG A 263 -6.36 0.24 5.45
C ARG A 263 -5.65 1.18 6.44
N TRP A 264 -5.29 2.38 6.00
CA TRP A 264 -4.70 3.39 6.88
C TRP A 264 -5.68 3.87 7.96
N VAL A 265 -6.93 4.18 7.61
CA VAL A 265 -7.97 4.58 8.59
C VAL A 265 -8.18 3.49 9.64
N VAL A 266 -8.34 2.24 9.19
CA VAL A 266 -8.49 1.09 10.10
C VAL A 266 -7.31 0.99 11.06
N HIS A 267 -6.09 1.08 10.55
CA HIS A 267 -4.88 1.03 11.36
C HIS A 267 -4.84 2.16 12.39
N ALA A 268 -5.14 3.40 11.98
CA ALA A 268 -5.15 4.57 12.85
C ALA A 268 -6.21 4.48 13.96
N ILE A 269 -7.39 3.91 13.67
CA ILE A 269 -8.42 3.64 14.69
C ILE A 269 -7.92 2.60 15.71
N GLU A 270 -7.32 1.51 15.23
CA GLU A 270 -6.80 0.42 16.07
C GLU A 270 -5.65 0.89 16.98
N THR A 271 -4.81 1.83 16.50
CA THR A 271 -3.72 2.46 17.27
C THR A 271 -4.16 3.71 18.03
N ARG A 272 -5.44 4.08 18.01
CA ARG A 272 -6.03 5.26 18.67
C ARG A 272 -5.45 6.61 18.22
N GLN A 273 -4.97 6.70 17.00
CA GLN A 273 -4.46 7.92 16.36
C GLN A 273 -5.58 8.74 15.69
N LEU A 274 -6.62 9.08 16.46
CA LEU A 274 -7.81 9.75 15.92
C LEU A 274 -7.55 11.20 15.48
N ASP A 275 -6.64 11.90 16.18
CA ASP A 275 -6.24 13.25 15.82
C ASP A 275 -5.50 13.29 14.46
N ASP A 276 -4.71 12.26 14.16
CA ASP A 276 -4.03 12.12 12.88
C ASP A 276 -5.04 11.96 11.74
N ILE A 277 -6.12 11.20 11.96
CA ILE A 277 -7.22 11.08 10.98
C ILE A 277 -7.83 12.46 10.70
N ALA A 278 -8.19 13.20 11.75
CA ALA A 278 -8.81 14.52 11.59
C ALA A 278 -7.93 15.49 10.79
N GLN A 279 -6.61 15.44 10.99
CA GLN A 279 -5.67 16.37 10.38
C GLN A 279 -5.19 15.93 8.98
N GLN A 280 -5.12 14.62 8.72
CA GLN A 280 -4.39 14.09 7.56
C GLN A 280 -5.27 13.32 6.56
N ARG A 281 -6.57 13.11 6.81
CA ARG A 281 -7.43 12.26 5.96
C ARG A 281 -7.39 12.57 4.47
N ASP A 282 -7.36 13.85 4.06
CA ASP A 282 -7.35 14.21 2.63
C ASP A 282 -6.00 13.92 1.96
N TYR A 283 -4.90 14.17 2.68
CA TYR A 283 -3.56 13.77 2.24
C TYR A 283 -3.41 12.25 2.18
N ALA A 284 -3.93 11.55 3.20
CA ALA A 284 -3.89 10.10 3.28
C ALA A 284 -4.72 9.45 2.17
N LEU A 285 -5.88 10.02 1.85
CA LEU A 285 -6.69 9.62 0.70
C LEU A 285 -5.87 9.73 -0.57
N THR A 286 -5.25 10.89 -0.80
CA THR A 286 -4.45 11.16 -2.01
C THR A 286 -3.28 10.19 -2.15
N VAL A 287 -2.53 9.92 -1.07
CA VAL A 287 -1.45 8.90 -1.06
C VAL A 287 -2.03 7.51 -1.37
N GLY A 288 -3.18 7.18 -0.78
CA GLY A 288 -3.85 5.90 -0.99
C GLY A 288 -4.33 5.71 -2.44
N GLU A 289 -4.95 6.72 -3.03
CA GLU A 289 -5.41 6.70 -4.43
C GLU A 289 -4.23 6.56 -5.40
N TRP A 290 -3.12 7.25 -5.15
CA TRP A 290 -1.89 7.06 -5.93
C TRP A 290 -1.35 5.62 -5.84
N LEU A 291 -1.29 5.03 -4.63
CA LEU A 291 -0.87 3.64 -4.44
C LEU A 291 -1.83 2.64 -5.11
N ASP A 292 -3.12 2.90 -5.06
CA ASP A 292 -4.14 2.04 -5.67
C ASP A 292 -4.25 2.25 -7.20
N GLY A 293 -3.50 3.21 -7.77
CA GLY A 293 -3.49 3.49 -9.21
C GLY A 293 -4.77 4.17 -9.71
N ARG A 294 -5.44 4.92 -8.84
CA ARG A 294 -6.64 5.71 -9.15
C ARG A 294 -6.26 7.14 -9.52
N GLU A 295 -7.23 7.95 -9.93
CA GLU A 295 -7.04 9.39 -10.08
C GLU A 295 -6.78 10.02 -8.69
N TYR A 296 -5.87 10.99 -8.62
CA TYR A 296 -5.47 11.64 -7.36
C TYR A 296 -5.03 13.09 -7.61
N ASP A 297 -5.05 13.91 -6.55
CA ASP A 297 -4.59 15.30 -6.57
C ASP A 297 -3.06 15.38 -6.39
N LEU A 298 -2.36 15.88 -7.41
CA LEU A 298 -0.90 15.98 -7.40
C LEU A 298 -0.37 17.02 -6.38
N ASP A 299 -1.10 18.11 -6.16
CA ASP A 299 -0.70 19.18 -5.23
C ASP A 299 -0.83 18.69 -3.78
N LEU A 300 -1.92 18.01 -3.45
CA LEU A 300 -2.08 17.38 -2.13
C LEU A 300 -1.01 16.29 -1.90
N LEU A 301 -0.72 15.46 -2.91
CA LEU A 301 0.30 14.43 -2.81
C LEU A 301 1.69 15.03 -2.51
N GLY A 302 2.02 16.15 -3.17
CA GLY A 302 3.28 16.86 -2.97
C GLY A 302 3.44 17.49 -1.58
N LYS A 303 2.32 17.74 -0.89
CA LYS A 303 2.26 18.33 0.46
C LYS A 303 2.14 17.30 1.58
N ALA A 304 1.90 16.03 1.27
CA ALA A 304 1.82 14.96 2.26
C ALA A 304 3.14 14.82 3.04
N SER A 305 3.04 14.74 4.37
CA SER A 305 4.23 14.66 5.22
C SER A 305 4.93 13.29 5.10
N PRO A 306 6.26 13.21 5.30
CA PRO A 306 6.97 11.94 5.30
C PRO A 306 6.45 10.90 6.30
N ASP A 307 5.99 11.36 7.46
CA ASP A 307 5.43 10.51 8.51
C ASP A 307 4.10 9.89 8.07
N LEU A 308 3.23 10.70 7.45
CA LEU A 308 1.98 10.22 6.88
C LEU A 308 2.21 9.18 5.79
N ILE A 309 3.12 9.46 4.85
CA ILE A 309 3.48 8.54 3.77
C ILE A 309 3.94 7.20 4.36
N THR A 310 4.82 7.24 5.36
CA THR A 310 5.32 6.05 6.04
C THR A 310 4.18 5.29 6.75
N ALA A 311 3.25 5.99 7.40
CA ALA A 311 2.09 5.40 8.05
C ALA A 311 1.15 4.70 7.04
N VAL A 312 0.84 5.34 5.90
CA VAL A 312 0.01 4.74 4.85
C VAL A 312 0.69 3.51 4.24
N PHE A 313 2.00 3.58 3.98
CA PHE A 313 2.78 2.47 3.43
C PHE A 313 2.78 1.27 4.38
N LYS A 314 3.00 1.52 5.67
CA LYS A 314 3.00 0.47 6.71
C LYS A 314 1.63 -0.18 6.86
N ALA A 315 0.55 0.60 6.76
CA ALA A 315 -0.81 0.08 6.83
C ALA A 315 -1.23 -0.70 5.56
N SER A 316 -0.57 -0.46 4.43
CA SER A 316 -0.99 -0.96 3.11
C SER A 316 0.11 -1.64 2.30
N PRO A 317 0.82 -2.65 2.85
CA PRO A 317 1.92 -3.32 2.15
C PRO A 317 1.50 -3.87 0.79
N VAL A 318 0.29 -4.46 0.69
CA VAL A 318 -0.25 -4.99 -0.57
C VAL A 318 -0.40 -3.93 -1.66
N SER A 319 -0.90 -2.73 -1.32
CA SER A 319 -1.02 -1.63 -2.30
C SER A 319 0.35 -1.07 -2.68
N VAL A 320 1.31 -1.03 -1.76
CA VAL A 320 2.69 -0.61 -2.05
C VAL A 320 3.40 -1.61 -2.97
N GLU A 321 3.30 -2.91 -2.69
CA GLU A 321 3.84 -3.97 -3.55
C GLU A 321 3.22 -3.93 -4.94
N ALA A 322 1.89 -3.73 -5.04
CA ALA A 322 1.21 -3.61 -6.31
C ALA A 322 1.67 -2.36 -7.09
N ALA A 323 1.80 -1.21 -6.43
CA ALA A 323 2.32 0.01 -7.05
C ALA A 323 3.75 -0.17 -7.55
N LEU A 324 4.61 -0.80 -6.75
CA LEU A 324 5.99 -1.12 -7.10
C LEU A 324 6.06 -2.06 -8.29
N HIS A 325 5.30 -3.15 -8.27
CA HIS A 325 5.24 -4.10 -9.38
C HIS A 325 4.79 -3.41 -10.68
N ARG A 326 3.75 -2.57 -10.62
CA ARG A 326 3.29 -1.79 -11.79
C ARG A 326 4.39 -0.88 -12.34
N GLN A 327 5.15 -0.19 -11.48
CA GLN A 327 6.24 0.69 -11.91
C GLN A 327 7.41 -0.09 -12.52
N VAL A 328 7.84 -1.17 -11.86
CA VAL A 328 8.96 -2.01 -12.35
C VAL A 328 8.60 -2.68 -13.68
N ALA A 329 7.36 -3.18 -13.83
CA ALA A 329 6.89 -3.84 -15.04
C ALA A 329 6.80 -2.91 -16.27
N GLN A 330 6.89 -1.58 -16.09
CA GLN A 330 7.01 -0.64 -17.22
C GLN A 330 8.43 -0.60 -17.82
N LYS A 331 9.44 -1.10 -17.09
CA LYS A 331 10.85 -0.98 -17.45
C LYS A 331 11.50 -2.31 -17.83
N ILE A 332 11.05 -3.41 -17.22
CA ILE A 332 11.58 -4.76 -17.48
C ILE A 332 10.43 -5.76 -17.72
N PRO A 333 10.70 -6.90 -18.38
CA PRO A 333 9.68 -7.93 -18.62
C PRO A 333 8.97 -8.39 -17.34
N PRO A 334 7.65 -8.72 -17.39
CA PRO A 334 6.87 -9.13 -16.23
C PRO A 334 7.47 -10.32 -15.46
N GLU A 335 8.15 -11.23 -16.15
CA GLU A 335 8.82 -12.40 -15.56
C GLU A 335 9.92 -12.00 -14.57
N LEU A 336 10.59 -10.86 -14.81
CA LEU A 336 11.62 -10.29 -13.94
C LEU A 336 11.04 -9.31 -12.92
N ALA A 337 10.00 -8.57 -13.32
CA ALA A 337 9.44 -7.47 -12.54
C ALA A 337 9.05 -7.87 -11.11
N ARG A 338 8.42 -9.04 -10.95
CA ARG A 338 8.05 -9.56 -9.63
C ARG A 338 9.25 -9.74 -8.71
N ARG A 339 10.31 -10.42 -9.18
CA ARG A 339 11.50 -10.68 -8.36
C ARG A 339 12.23 -9.38 -7.98
N ALA A 340 12.35 -8.46 -8.92
CA ALA A 340 12.95 -7.15 -8.66
C ALA A 340 12.14 -6.35 -7.64
N ALA A 341 10.81 -6.29 -7.82
CA ALA A 341 9.89 -5.59 -6.91
C ALA A 341 9.95 -6.17 -5.49
N GLU A 342 9.88 -7.50 -5.32
CA GLU A 342 10.00 -8.15 -4.01
C GLU A 342 11.32 -7.78 -3.30
N ARG A 343 12.43 -7.74 -4.04
CA ARG A 343 13.73 -7.36 -3.47
C ARG A 343 13.79 -5.90 -3.07
N ILE A 344 13.31 -4.99 -3.93
CA ILE A 344 13.27 -3.55 -3.64
C ILE A 344 12.38 -3.27 -2.44
N PHE A 345 11.21 -3.91 -2.37
CA PHE A 345 10.28 -3.79 -1.25
C PHE A 345 10.88 -4.27 0.08
N THR A 346 11.64 -5.37 0.06
CA THR A 346 12.31 -5.89 1.27
C THR A 346 13.48 -5.00 1.71
N ALA A 347 14.18 -4.37 0.75
CA ALA A 347 15.36 -3.55 1.02
C ALA A 347 15.05 -2.11 1.45
N ASN A 348 13.86 -1.60 1.12
CA ASN A 348 13.49 -0.20 1.34
C ASN A 348 12.16 -0.10 2.09
N SER A 349 12.01 0.92 2.94
CA SER A 349 10.76 1.17 3.65
C SER A 349 10.41 2.65 3.71
N GLY A 350 9.13 2.92 3.92
CA GLY A 350 8.58 4.26 4.12
C GLY A 350 8.97 5.26 3.03
N ILE A 351 9.59 6.36 3.45
CA ILE A 351 9.86 7.51 2.58
C ILE A 351 10.87 7.23 1.45
N ASN A 352 11.83 6.33 1.65
CA ASN A 352 12.82 6.03 0.60
C ASN A 352 12.16 5.29 -0.56
N LEU A 353 11.30 4.32 -0.26
CA LEU A 353 10.53 3.61 -1.26
C LEU A 353 9.54 4.55 -1.98
N TYR A 354 8.91 5.48 -1.25
CA TYR A 354 8.08 6.52 -1.86
C TYR A 354 8.86 7.36 -2.88
N ARG A 355 10.06 7.83 -2.54
CA ARG A 355 10.90 8.61 -3.46
C ARG A 355 11.23 7.84 -4.73
N GLN A 356 11.63 6.57 -4.59
CA GLN A 356 11.89 5.69 -5.74
C GLN A 356 10.64 5.50 -6.60
N LEU A 357 9.49 5.20 -6.00
CA LEU A 357 8.22 5.05 -6.72
C LEU A 357 7.80 6.35 -7.46
N ARG A 358 8.13 7.52 -6.92
CA ARG A 358 7.83 8.82 -7.53
C ARG A 358 8.79 9.19 -8.66
N GLN A 359 10.07 8.84 -8.51
CA GLN A 359 11.12 9.13 -9.49
C GLN A 359 11.12 8.12 -10.64
N GLY A 360 10.58 6.92 -10.40
CA GLY A 360 10.74 5.77 -11.28
C GLY A 360 12.05 5.03 -11.00
N PHE A 361 12.28 3.98 -11.77
CA PHE A 361 13.47 3.15 -11.65
C PHE A 361 14.27 3.17 -12.94
N GLU A 362 15.59 3.30 -12.80
CA GLU A 362 16.50 3.07 -13.91
C GLU A 362 16.72 1.57 -14.10
N ILE A 363 16.89 1.14 -15.36
CA ILE A 363 17.03 -0.29 -15.66
C ILE A 363 18.25 -0.91 -14.97
N GLY A 364 19.33 -0.15 -14.78
CA GLY A 364 20.51 -0.60 -14.02
C GLY A 364 20.18 -0.96 -12.57
N GLU A 365 19.43 -0.10 -11.88
CA GLU A 365 19.01 -0.33 -10.48
C GLU A 365 18.12 -1.57 -10.36
N LEU A 366 17.26 -1.80 -11.35
CA LEU A 366 16.42 -3.00 -11.40
C LEU A 366 17.24 -4.27 -11.61
N LEU A 367 18.28 -4.21 -12.44
CA LEU A 367 19.22 -5.32 -12.63
C LEU A 367 20.04 -5.58 -11.37
N ASP A 368 20.49 -4.55 -10.66
CA ASP A 368 21.16 -4.69 -9.36
C ASP A 368 20.24 -5.36 -8.32
N ALA A 369 18.95 -4.96 -8.29
CA ALA A 369 17.96 -5.60 -7.45
C ALA A 369 17.74 -7.09 -7.81
N LEU A 370 17.72 -7.43 -9.10
CA LEU A 370 17.67 -8.83 -9.54
C LEU A 370 18.91 -9.61 -9.10
N TYR A 371 20.10 -9.05 -9.29
CA TYR A 371 21.36 -9.66 -8.85
C TYR A 371 21.33 -9.97 -7.34
N ALA A 372 20.96 -8.98 -6.52
CA ALA A 372 20.85 -9.15 -5.07
C ALA A 372 19.77 -10.18 -4.69
N SER A 373 18.70 -10.30 -5.48
CA SER A 373 17.66 -11.32 -5.28
C SER A 373 18.16 -12.72 -5.62
N TYR A 374 18.92 -12.90 -6.70
CA TYR A 374 19.55 -14.18 -7.02
C TYR A 374 20.59 -14.56 -5.97
N GLU A 375 21.40 -13.60 -5.51
CA GLU A 375 22.38 -13.82 -4.46
C GLU A 375 21.72 -14.30 -3.15
N ALA A 376 20.62 -13.66 -2.74
CA ALA A 376 19.86 -14.09 -1.57
C ALA A 376 19.30 -15.53 -1.69
N ASN A 377 19.15 -16.02 -2.92
CA ASN A 377 18.75 -17.40 -3.24
C ASN A 377 19.95 -18.28 -3.67
N ASN A 378 21.18 -17.91 -3.30
CA ASN A 378 22.42 -18.62 -3.63
C ASN A 378 22.57 -18.93 -5.14
N PHE A 379 22.09 -18.03 -5.99
CA PHE A 379 22.07 -18.18 -7.45
C PHE A 379 21.48 -19.51 -7.93
N GLN A 380 20.46 -20.04 -7.24
CA GLN A 380 19.66 -21.15 -7.76
C GLN A 380 19.09 -20.77 -9.13
N SER A 381 19.11 -21.72 -10.07
CA SER A 381 18.68 -21.47 -11.45
C SER A 381 17.20 -21.08 -11.50
N PRO A 382 16.86 -19.89 -12.05
CA PRO A 382 15.48 -19.47 -12.17
C PRO A 382 14.74 -20.22 -13.29
N PRO A 383 13.39 -20.12 -13.35
CA PRO A 383 12.60 -20.72 -14.42
C PRO A 383 13.06 -20.28 -15.82
N ARG A 384 12.91 -21.16 -16.82
CA ARG A 384 13.34 -20.89 -18.20
C ARG A 384 12.73 -19.62 -18.81
N SER A 385 11.50 -19.26 -18.45
CA SER A 385 10.87 -18.01 -18.90
C SER A 385 11.60 -16.79 -18.38
N GLU A 386 12.02 -16.82 -17.11
CA GLU A 386 12.80 -15.78 -16.45
C GLU A 386 14.19 -15.64 -17.08
N LEU A 387 14.87 -16.76 -17.38
CA LEU A 387 16.16 -16.75 -18.09
C LEU A 387 16.06 -16.11 -19.48
N LYS A 388 15.02 -16.44 -20.25
CA LYS A 388 14.78 -15.83 -21.57
C LYS A 388 14.53 -14.33 -21.47
N ALA A 389 13.74 -13.91 -20.50
CA ALA A 389 13.46 -12.50 -20.23
C ALA A 389 14.73 -11.75 -19.82
N LEU A 390 15.56 -12.35 -18.94
CA LEU A 390 16.84 -11.80 -18.51
C LEU A 390 17.81 -11.65 -19.68
N ALA A 391 17.96 -12.69 -20.51
CA ALA A 391 18.79 -12.65 -21.71
C ALA A 391 18.41 -11.48 -22.63
N LYS A 392 17.13 -11.36 -22.96
CA LYS A 392 16.61 -10.27 -23.80
C LYS A 392 16.85 -8.89 -23.19
N THR A 393 16.69 -8.75 -21.87
CA THR A 393 16.93 -7.48 -21.18
C THR A 393 18.41 -7.10 -21.22
N LEU A 394 19.29 -8.08 -21.07
CA LEU A 394 20.75 -7.89 -21.16
C LEU A 394 21.23 -7.65 -22.59
N GLU A 395 20.43 -7.84 -23.64
CA GLU A 395 20.82 -7.43 -24.99
C GLU A 395 20.89 -5.90 -25.12
N THR A 396 20.02 -5.18 -24.41
CA THR A 396 19.89 -3.72 -24.50
C THR A 396 20.55 -2.96 -23.36
N THR A 397 20.83 -3.64 -22.24
CA THR A 397 21.40 -3.02 -21.04
C THR A 397 22.53 -3.87 -20.51
N ASP A 398 23.67 -3.26 -20.28
CA ASP A 398 24.83 -3.99 -19.77
C ASP A 398 24.77 -4.16 -18.26
N HIS A 399 24.86 -5.40 -17.81
CA HIS A 399 25.10 -5.75 -16.41
C HIS A 399 25.96 -7.00 -16.37
N LYS A 400 27.28 -6.80 -16.31
CA LYS A 400 28.29 -7.80 -16.60
C LYS A 400 28.20 -9.06 -15.72
N LEU A 401 28.00 -8.90 -14.41
CA LEU A 401 27.87 -10.06 -13.50
C LEU A 401 26.64 -10.92 -13.80
N LEU A 402 25.47 -10.32 -14.07
CA LEU A 402 24.28 -11.06 -14.46
C LEU A 402 24.46 -11.78 -15.80
N ARG A 403 25.25 -11.25 -16.75
CA ARG A 403 25.61 -11.99 -17.97
C ARG A 403 26.42 -13.24 -17.65
N LEU A 404 27.38 -13.17 -16.72
CA LEU A 404 28.16 -14.34 -16.29
C LEU A 404 27.26 -15.39 -15.63
N PHE A 405 26.35 -14.98 -14.74
CA PHE A 405 25.39 -15.89 -14.13
C PHE A 405 24.38 -16.47 -15.13
N LEU A 406 23.94 -15.69 -16.12
CA LEU A 406 23.12 -16.18 -17.23
C LEU A 406 23.86 -17.26 -18.04
N ALA A 407 25.12 -17.03 -18.38
CA ALA A 407 25.95 -18.01 -19.07
C ALA A 407 26.17 -19.28 -18.24
N TYR A 408 26.32 -19.13 -16.92
CA TYR A 408 26.34 -20.25 -15.97
C TYR A 408 25.02 -21.04 -16.00
N TRP A 409 23.86 -20.39 -15.90
CA TRP A 409 22.57 -21.10 -15.89
C TRP A 409 22.22 -21.73 -17.24
N ASP A 410 22.62 -21.12 -18.36
CA ASP A 410 22.37 -21.66 -19.71
C ASP A 410 23.25 -22.89 -20.01
N SER A 411 24.58 -22.74 -19.86
CA SER A 411 25.51 -23.83 -20.11
C SER A 411 26.83 -23.66 -19.34
N PRO A 412 26.94 -24.22 -18.11
CA PRO A 412 28.15 -24.07 -17.29
C PRO A 412 29.44 -24.57 -17.96
N LYS A 413 29.32 -25.49 -18.93
CA LYS A 413 30.47 -26.12 -19.63
C LYS A 413 30.85 -25.42 -20.93
N LYS A 414 29.96 -24.60 -21.51
CA LYS A 414 30.16 -24.00 -22.84
C LYS A 414 30.05 -22.49 -22.81
N ALA A 415 28.91 -21.99 -22.36
CA ALA A 415 28.63 -20.55 -22.36
C ALA A 415 29.46 -19.81 -21.31
N LEU A 416 29.62 -20.39 -20.11
CA LEU A 416 30.35 -19.74 -19.02
C LEU A 416 31.85 -19.50 -19.32
N PRO A 417 32.64 -20.47 -19.79
CA PRO A 417 34.05 -20.22 -20.12
C PRO A 417 34.24 -19.14 -21.19
N GLU A 418 33.38 -19.12 -22.21
CA GLU A 418 33.38 -18.07 -23.23
C GLU A 418 33.08 -16.70 -22.62
N ALA A 419 32.07 -16.60 -21.74
CA ALA A 419 31.73 -15.34 -21.09
C ALA A 419 32.84 -14.82 -20.16
N LEU A 420 33.48 -15.71 -19.38
CA LEU A 420 34.59 -15.35 -18.49
C LEU A 420 35.84 -14.87 -19.24
N LYS A 421 36.08 -15.41 -20.45
CA LYS A 421 37.21 -14.99 -21.29
C LYS A 421 37.10 -13.51 -21.68
N TRP A 422 35.88 -13.01 -21.90
CA TRP A 422 35.62 -11.64 -22.33
C TRP A 422 35.29 -10.68 -21.19
N SER A 423 35.15 -11.15 -19.95
CA SER A 423 34.92 -10.26 -18.82
C SER A 423 36.20 -9.51 -18.43
N ASP A 424 36.04 -8.31 -17.88
CA ASP A 424 37.17 -7.63 -17.25
C ASP A 424 37.64 -8.38 -15.99
N GLU A 425 38.81 -8.00 -15.48
CA GLU A 425 39.39 -8.70 -14.33
C GLU A 425 38.54 -8.51 -13.06
N THR A 426 37.90 -7.36 -12.86
CA THR A 426 37.09 -7.07 -11.68
C THR A 426 35.86 -7.97 -11.61
N ASP A 427 35.09 -8.05 -12.69
CA ASP A 427 33.90 -8.91 -12.75
C ASP A 427 34.25 -10.39 -12.68
N TYR A 428 35.33 -10.78 -13.36
CA TYR A 428 35.85 -12.15 -13.28
C TYR A 428 36.14 -12.52 -11.83
N ARG A 429 36.89 -11.67 -11.12
CA ARG A 429 37.26 -11.88 -9.73
C ARG A 429 36.03 -12.04 -8.84
N GLN A 430 35.08 -11.12 -8.97
CA GLN A 430 33.84 -11.14 -8.19
C GLN A 430 32.98 -12.39 -8.47
N PHE A 431 32.88 -12.81 -9.74
CA PHE A 431 32.17 -14.02 -10.11
C PHE A 431 32.84 -15.27 -9.54
N VAL A 432 34.16 -15.41 -9.68
CA VAL A 432 34.93 -16.57 -9.19
C VAL A 432 34.83 -16.69 -7.67
N GLU A 433 34.94 -15.58 -6.95
CA GLU A 433 34.78 -15.56 -5.50
C GLU A 433 33.38 -16.02 -5.08
N THR A 434 32.35 -15.51 -5.75
CA THR A 434 30.95 -15.87 -5.48
C THR A 434 30.67 -17.34 -5.81
N ALA A 435 31.10 -17.81 -6.98
CA ALA A 435 30.92 -19.19 -7.42
C ALA A 435 31.68 -20.18 -6.54
N GLY A 436 32.89 -19.82 -6.09
CA GLY A 436 33.68 -20.62 -5.15
C GLY A 436 33.05 -20.69 -3.77
N ARG A 437 32.62 -19.55 -3.22
CA ARG A 437 31.93 -19.46 -1.91
C ARG A 437 30.66 -20.30 -1.86
N LEU A 438 29.90 -20.32 -2.94
CA LEU A 438 28.62 -21.02 -3.05
C LEU A 438 28.73 -22.42 -3.68
N ALA A 439 29.95 -22.86 -4.01
CA ALA A 439 30.22 -24.13 -4.69
C ALA A 439 29.36 -24.37 -5.95
N LEU A 440 29.14 -23.32 -6.75
CA LEU A 440 28.24 -23.36 -7.92
C LEU A 440 28.83 -24.16 -9.09
N VAL A 441 30.15 -24.08 -9.25
CA VAL A 441 30.90 -24.70 -10.36
C VAL A 441 32.14 -25.35 -9.78
N ASP A 442 32.58 -26.45 -10.40
CA ASP A 442 33.93 -26.98 -10.18
C ASP A 442 34.96 -25.85 -10.39
N PRO A 443 35.76 -25.47 -9.37
CA PRO A 443 36.68 -24.33 -9.47
C PRO A 443 37.62 -24.41 -10.67
N LEU A 444 38.02 -25.62 -11.08
CA LEU A 444 38.93 -25.79 -12.23
C LEU A 444 38.31 -25.33 -13.56
N ARG A 445 36.98 -25.30 -13.66
CA ARG A 445 36.27 -24.81 -14.87
C ARG A 445 36.17 -23.29 -14.94
N LEU A 446 36.57 -22.59 -13.89
CA LEU A 446 36.59 -21.13 -13.87
C LEU A 446 37.88 -20.57 -14.46
N ILE A 447 38.89 -21.42 -14.67
CA ILE A 447 40.18 -21.04 -15.26
C ILE A 447 39.98 -20.79 -16.76
N VAL A 448 40.28 -19.57 -17.20
CA VAL A 448 40.22 -19.16 -18.61
C VAL A 448 41.49 -18.41 -19.00
N ALA A 449 41.77 -18.38 -20.30
CA ALA A 449 42.93 -17.69 -20.86
C ALA A 449 42.96 -16.20 -20.49
N GLY A 450 44.13 -15.70 -20.10
CA GLY A 450 44.41 -14.35 -19.64
C GLY A 450 44.02 -14.07 -18.17
N LYS A 451 43.49 -15.04 -17.43
CA LYS A 451 42.94 -14.84 -16.07
C LYS A 451 43.52 -15.77 -14.99
N GLY A 452 44.58 -16.52 -15.30
CA GLY A 452 45.18 -17.51 -14.41
C GLY A 452 45.70 -16.92 -13.10
N SER A 453 46.43 -15.80 -13.15
CA SER A 453 46.91 -15.12 -11.93
C SER A 453 45.74 -14.65 -11.07
N ALA A 454 44.74 -13.99 -11.66
CA ALA A 454 43.57 -13.51 -10.94
C ALA A 454 42.76 -14.65 -10.30
N PHE A 455 42.67 -15.81 -10.99
CA PHE A 455 42.08 -17.01 -10.42
C PHE A 455 42.83 -17.47 -9.18
N LEU A 456 44.16 -17.62 -9.27
CA LEU A 456 44.99 -18.13 -8.17
C LEU A 456 45.01 -17.21 -6.95
N ASP A 457 44.88 -15.89 -7.14
CA ASP A 457 44.78 -14.94 -6.03
C ASP A 457 43.53 -15.17 -5.16
N ILE A 458 42.41 -15.53 -5.80
CA ILE A 458 41.12 -15.78 -5.14
C ILE A 458 41.02 -17.22 -4.68
N TYR A 459 41.36 -18.14 -5.57
CA TYR A 459 41.31 -19.56 -5.34
C TYR A 459 42.49 -19.96 -4.44
N ARG A 460 42.24 -19.90 -3.13
CA ARG A 460 43.12 -20.51 -2.14
C ARG A 460 42.74 -21.98 -2.03
N PRO A 461 43.53 -22.92 -2.58
CA PRO A 461 43.21 -24.34 -2.44
C PRO A 461 43.16 -24.69 -0.95
N GLN A 462 41.96 -24.98 -0.44
CA GLN A 462 41.77 -25.41 0.95
C GLN A 462 42.44 -26.76 1.22
N SER A 463 42.65 -27.56 0.17
CA SER A 463 43.43 -28.79 0.19
C SER A 463 44.48 -28.77 -0.92
N THR A 464 45.67 -29.25 -0.59
CA THR A 464 46.75 -29.53 -1.53
C THR A 464 46.43 -30.70 -2.46
N ASP A 465 45.41 -31.51 -2.19
CA ASP A 465 45.22 -32.83 -2.82
C ASP A 465 44.93 -32.80 -4.33
N ASN A 466 44.47 -31.67 -4.87
CA ASN A 466 44.16 -31.53 -6.30
C ASN A 466 45.14 -30.62 -7.07
N LEU A 467 46.37 -30.46 -6.58
CA LEU A 467 47.39 -29.66 -7.29
C LEU A 467 47.68 -30.16 -8.72
N PRO A 468 47.72 -31.48 -9.02
CA PRO A 468 47.88 -31.95 -10.39
C PRO A 468 46.74 -31.50 -11.32
N GLY A 469 45.48 -31.60 -10.86
CA GLY A 469 44.33 -31.17 -11.65
C GLY A 469 44.30 -29.67 -11.87
N LEU A 470 44.69 -28.88 -10.87
CA LEU A 470 44.85 -27.43 -11.01
C LEU A 470 45.94 -27.06 -12.04
N SER A 471 47.09 -27.74 -11.98
CA SER A 471 48.21 -27.49 -12.90
C SER A 471 47.84 -27.88 -14.33
N GLU A 472 47.20 -29.03 -14.52
CA GLU A 472 46.66 -29.49 -15.81
C GLU A 472 45.64 -28.51 -16.39
N ALA A 473 44.74 -27.97 -15.56
CA ALA A 473 43.75 -26.98 -15.99
C ALA A 473 44.38 -25.64 -16.39
N LEU A 474 45.39 -25.15 -15.65
CA LEU A 474 46.14 -23.93 -16.01
C LEU A 474 46.90 -24.11 -17.33
N ILE A 475 47.57 -25.25 -17.53
CA ILE A 475 48.26 -25.57 -18.77
C ILE A 475 47.28 -25.62 -19.94
N THR A 476 46.15 -26.33 -19.76
CA THR A 476 45.10 -26.44 -20.79
C THR A 476 44.53 -25.08 -21.18
N ALA A 477 44.43 -24.14 -20.24
CA ALA A 477 43.97 -22.77 -20.49
C ALA A 477 45.05 -21.85 -21.09
N GLY A 478 46.31 -22.31 -21.23
CA GLY A 478 47.44 -21.50 -21.69
C GLY A 478 48.06 -20.60 -20.63
N GLU A 479 47.73 -20.80 -19.35
CA GLU A 479 48.16 -19.98 -18.21
C GLU A 479 49.44 -20.54 -17.56
N THR A 480 50.39 -21.02 -18.36
CA THR A 480 51.60 -21.70 -17.85
C THR A 480 52.46 -20.77 -17.00
N ALA A 481 52.54 -19.48 -17.32
CA ALA A 481 53.28 -18.48 -16.54
C ALA A 481 52.84 -18.38 -15.07
N CYS A 482 51.59 -18.72 -14.76
CA CYS A 482 51.05 -18.64 -13.40
C CYS A 482 51.43 -19.85 -12.53
N LEU A 483 51.97 -20.93 -13.13
CA LEU A 483 52.35 -22.15 -12.40
C LEU A 483 53.39 -21.87 -11.31
N SER A 484 54.28 -20.90 -11.52
CA SER A 484 55.27 -20.46 -10.52
C SER A 484 54.64 -20.07 -9.17
N HIS A 485 53.39 -19.56 -9.17
CA HIS A 485 52.67 -19.22 -7.94
C HIS A 485 52.34 -20.46 -7.08
N LEU A 486 52.34 -21.65 -7.68
CA LEU A 486 52.04 -22.91 -7.03
C LEU A 486 53.26 -23.58 -6.40
N ASN A 487 54.48 -23.08 -6.63
CA ASN A 487 55.73 -23.61 -6.07
C ASN A 487 55.63 -23.95 -4.55
N PRO A 488 55.05 -23.10 -3.68
CA PRO A 488 54.96 -23.39 -2.25
C PRO A 488 54.07 -24.60 -1.89
N LEU A 489 53.21 -25.05 -2.82
CA LEU A 489 52.29 -26.17 -2.62
C LEU A 489 52.85 -27.50 -3.13
N VAL A 490 53.88 -27.47 -3.99
CA VAL A 490 54.47 -28.66 -4.61
C VAL A 490 55.09 -29.57 -3.55
N PHE A 491 55.88 -29.03 -2.62
CA PHE A 491 56.52 -29.81 -1.55
C PHE A 491 55.55 -30.42 -0.53
N LYS A 492 54.27 -30.03 -0.56
CA LYS A 492 53.22 -30.57 0.30
C LYS A 492 52.46 -31.73 -0.35
N GLN A 493 52.80 -32.10 -1.58
CA GLN A 493 52.09 -33.13 -2.33
C GLN A 493 52.49 -34.54 -1.94
N SER A 494 51.56 -35.48 -2.09
CA SER A 494 51.86 -36.91 -2.02
C SER A 494 52.75 -37.34 -3.19
N ARG A 495 53.52 -38.43 -3.02
CA ARG A 495 54.31 -39.05 -4.10
C ARG A 495 53.50 -39.30 -5.37
N ARG A 496 52.26 -39.78 -5.23
CA ARG A 496 51.35 -40.01 -6.37
C ARG A 496 51.06 -38.72 -7.14
N ASN A 497 50.78 -37.63 -6.43
CA ASN A 497 50.51 -36.33 -7.04
C ASN A 497 51.78 -35.73 -7.65
N LEU A 498 52.94 -35.86 -7.00
CA LEU A 498 54.21 -35.42 -7.54
C LEU A 498 54.57 -36.15 -8.84
N ASN A 499 54.38 -37.47 -8.90
CA ASN A 499 54.60 -38.24 -10.13
C ASN A 499 53.65 -37.79 -11.26
N ARG A 500 52.39 -37.44 -10.94
CA ARG A 500 51.46 -36.85 -11.92
C ARG A 500 51.91 -35.47 -12.39
N LEU A 501 52.37 -34.62 -11.47
CA LEU A 501 52.91 -33.30 -11.80
C LEU A 501 54.15 -33.40 -12.70
N ASN A 502 55.08 -34.32 -12.39
CA ASN A 502 56.27 -34.54 -13.20
C ASN A 502 55.90 -34.98 -14.62
N LYS A 503 54.95 -35.91 -14.74
CA LYS A 503 54.43 -36.33 -16.05
C LYS A 503 53.82 -35.15 -16.82
N LEU A 504 53.01 -34.30 -16.17
CA LEU A 504 52.45 -33.10 -16.79
C LEU A 504 53.53 -32.13 -17.27
N VAL A 505 54.57 -31.90 -16.46
CA VAL A 505 55.71 -31.05 -16.82
C VAL A 505 56.47 -31.59 -18.02
N GLU A 506 56.70 -32.91 -18.09
CA GLU A 506 57.36 -33.57 -19.22
C GLU A 506 56.55 -33.46 -20.51
N GLU A 507 55.22 -33.53 -20.42
CA GLU A 507 54.30 -33.41 -21.56
C GLU A 507 54.15 -31.96 -22.07
N HIS A 508 54.52 -30.96 -21.27
CA HIS A 508 54.31 -29.54 -21.54
C HIS A 508 55.59 -28.71 -21.32
N PRO A 509 56.51 -28.66 -22.32
CA PRO A 509 57.83 -28.04 -22.19
C PRO A 509 57.80 -26.52 -22.02
N ASP A 510 56.65 -25.88 -22.26
CA ASP A 510 56.38 -24.45 -22.03
C ASP A 510 56.10 -24.10 -20.56
N THR A 511 56.08 -25.10 -19.67
CA THR A 511 55.98 -24.90 -18.22
C THR A 511 57.17 -24.07 -17.68
N PRO A 512 56.98 -23.06 -16.82
CA PRO A 512 58.07 -22.25 -16.25
C PRO A 512 59.14 -23.09 -15.56
N ALA A 513 60.41 -22.80 -15.88
CA ALA A 513 61.56 -23.57 -15.41
C ALA A 513 61.64 -23.68 -13.87
N ASP A 514 61.20 -22.65 -13.15
CA ASP A 514 61.17 -22.64 -11.69
C ASP A 514 60.14 -23.63 -11.12
N PHE A 515 58.96 -23.75 -11.74
CA PHE A 515 57.97 -24.77 -11.39
C PHE A 515 58.46 -26.18 -11.72
N GLN A 516 59.10 -26.39 -12.88
CA GLN A 516 59.72 -27.68 -13.23
C GLN A 516 60.74 -28.12 -12.17
N GLN A 517 61.64 -27.20 -11.80
CA GLN A 517 62.65 -27.45 -10.77
C GLN A 517 62.02 -27.72 -9.39
N ALA A 518 60.92 -27.03 -9.04
CA ALA A 518 60.21 -27.28 -7.79
C ALA A 518 59.65 -28.71 -7.75
N VAL A 519 59.08 -29.21 -8.85
CA VAL A 519 58.56 -30.59 -8.95
C VAL A 519 59.67 -31.63 -8.84
N ILE A 520 60.77 -31.47 -9.57
CA ILE A 520 61.93 -32.39 -9.52
C ILE A 520 62.49 -32.46 -8.09
N LYS A 521 62.77 -31.30 -7.48
CA LYS A 521 63.29 -31.23 -6.11
C LYS A 521 62.35 -31.87 -5.09
N ALA A 522 61.04 -31.66 -5.26
CA ALA A 522 60.06 -32.28 -4.38
C ALA A 522 60.07 -33.82 -4.52
N ILE A 523 60.20 -34.36 -5.73
CA ILE A 523 60.33 -35.81 -5.95
C ILE A 523 61.62 -36.37 -5.35
N GLU A 524 62.75 -35.71 -5.58
CA GLU A 524 64.06 -36.10 -5.04
C GLU A 524 64.08 -36.09 -3.51
N SER A 525 63.28 -35.20 -2.90
CA SER A 525 63.12 -35.14 -1.44
C SER A 525 62.27 -36.25 -0.84
N LEU A 526 61.56 -37.05 -1.65
CA LEU A 526 60.74 -38.14 -1.15
C LEU A 526 61.61 -39.30 -0.65
N PRO A 527 61.26 -39.94 0.48
CA PRO A 527 61.95 -41.13 0.95
C PRO A 527 61.86 -42.25 -0.12
N PRO A 528 62.92 -43.02 -0.39
CA PRO A 528 62.95 -44.02 -1.46
C PRO A 528 61.73 -44.97 -1.41
N GLU A 529 61.20 -45.40 -2.57
CA GLU A 529 59.95 -46.20 -2.69
C GLU A 529 59.94 -47.54 -1.94
N GLY A 530 61.05 -47.92 -1.29
CA GLY A 530 61.10 -48.97 -0.29
C GLY A 530 60.98 -48.41 1.12
N GLY A 531 59.77 -48.12 1.59
CA GLY A 531 59.54 -48.00 3.04
C GLY A 531 60.02 -49.27 3.76
N ILE A 532 60.18 -49.23 5.09
CA ILE A 532 60.72 -50.31 5.94
C ILE A 532 60.23 -51.74 5.57
N LYS A 533 59.05 -51.92 4.96
CA LYS A 533 58.59 -53.20 4.38
C LYS A 533 59.41 -53.73 3.19
N GLY A 534 59.99 -52.87 2.35
CA GLY A 534 60.96 -53.24 1.31
C GLY A 534 62.30 -53.70 1.91
N LEU A 535 62.75 -53.02 2.98
CA LEU A 535 63.92 -53.43 3.75
C LEU A 535 63.67 -54.75 4.51
N ILE A 536 62.48 -54.95 5.08
CA ILE A 536 62.09 -56.20 5.75
C ILE A 536 61.88 -57.33 4.73
N LYS A 537 61.33 -57.08 3.53
CA LYS A 537 61.25 -58.10 2.46
C LYS A 537 62.63 -58.47 1.89
N SER A 538 63.58 -57.54 1.82
CA SER A 538 64.97 -57.86 1.44
C SER A 538 65.75 -58.58 2.55
N VAL A 539 65.38 -58.36 3.83
CA VAL A 539 65.96 -59.08 4.98
C VAL A 539 65.34 -60.48 5.15
N TRP A 540 64.02 -60.65 4.92
CA TRP A 540 63.36 -61.96 5.01
C TRP A 540 63.61 -62.89 3.82
N LYS A 541 64.00 -62.37 2.65
CA LYS A 541 64.50 -63.21 1.53
C LYS A 541 65.93 -63.75 1.74
N ARG A 542 66.58 -63.44 2.87
CA ARG A 542 67.93 -63.91 3.24
C ARG A 542 67.96 -64.79 4.50
N LEU A 543 66.89 -65.52 4.81
CA LEU A 543 66.98 -66.66 5.72
C LEU A 543 67.12 -67.95 4.89
N PRO A 544 68.32 -68.54 4.77
CA PRO A 544 68.49 -69.86 4.20
C PRO A 544 67.89 -70.90 5.15
N GLY A 545 67.20 -71.87 4.57
CA GLY A 545 66.84 -73.09 5.29
C GLY A 545 68.08 -73.80 5.83
N GLN A 546 68.06 -74.06 7.13
CA GLN A 546 68.53 -75.28 7.77
C GLN A 546 67.29 -75.77 8.53
N GLY A 547 66.72 -76.96 8.33
CA GLY A 547 67.32 -78.23 7.97
C GLY A 547 67.60 -79.00 9.26
N ASP A 548 66.70 -79.93 9.58
CA ASP A 548 66.73 -80.99 10.62
C ASP A 548 66.80 -80.62 12.12
#